data_AF-A0A317VDW7-F1
#
_entry.id   AF-A0A317VDW7-F1
#
_cell.length_a   1.000
_cell.length_b   1.000
_cell.length_c   1.000
_cell.angle_alpha   90.00
_cell.angle_beta   90.00
_cell.angle_gamma   90.00
#
_symmetry.space_group_name_H-M   'P 1'
#
loop_
_entity.id
_entity.type
_entity.pdbx_description
1 polymer ?
#
loop_
_entity_poly.entity_id
_entity_poly.type
_entity_poly.pdbx_seq_one_letter_code
_entity_poly.pdbx_strand_id
1 'polypeptide(L)'
;MMDSPSNTSTLNPIPPSKLPDPTKPKADFLESSFFAKPNRRLPSPAEVKALSRDFTKSRQQPVVFEHLNLIVKLGRTVTVAEAQCLWMLRRVFGDTVPVPEIYGWRTDEDYVFIYMELIDGRTLHDA
;
A
#
# COMPACT_ATOMS: atom_id res chain seq x y z
N MET A 1 -41.69 3.68 -20.79
CA MET A 1 -41.04 2.56 -20.06
C MET A 1 -39.57 2.62 -20.44
N MET A 2 -38.72 3.21 -19.61
CA MET A 2 -37.27 3.16 -19.79
C MET A 2 -36.71 2.27 -18.68
N ASP A 3 -36.18 1.11 -19.07
CA ASP A 3 -35.42 0.27 -18.16
C ASP A 3 -34.16 1.02 -17.74
N SER A 4 -34.04 1.26 -16.44
CA SER A 4 -32.80 1.74 -15.84
C SER A 4 -31.85 0.55 -15.70
N PRO A 5 -30.59 0.61 -16.17
CA PRO A 5 -29.67 -0.50 -15.99
C PRO A 5 -29.32 -0.59 -14.50
N SER A 6 -29.69 -1.71 -13.89
CA SER A 6 -29.29 -2.07 -12.54
C SER A 6 -27.79 -2.35 -12.53
N ASN A 7 -26.97 -1.33 -12.31
CA ASN A 7 -25.54 -1.54 -12.06
C ASN A 7 -25.35 -1.98 -10.61
N THR A 8 -25.77 -3.19 -10.29
CA THR A 8 -25.40 -3.84 -9.05
C THR A 8 -23.98 -4.37 -9.22
N SER A 9 -22.99 -3.50 -8.96
CA SER A 9 -21.61 -3.96 -8.70
C SER A 9 -21.66 -4.88 -7.49
N THR A 10 -21.76 -6.19 -7.73
CA THR A 10 -21.69 -7.21 -6.69
C THR A 10 -20.32 -7.12 -6.04
N LEU A 11 -20.27 -6.53 -4.84
CA LEU A 11 -19.09 -6.58 -3.97
C LEU A 11 -18.77 -8.07 -3.74
N ASN A 12 -17.59 -8.50 -4.17
CA ASN A 12 -17.12 -9.86 -3.95
C ASN A 12 -16.43 -9.92 -2.58
N PRO A 13 -17.05 -10.51 -1.54
CA PRO A 13 -16.47 -10.53 -0.21
C PRO A 13 -15.17 -11.36 -0.24
N ILE A 14 -14.10 -10.83 0.36
CA ILE A 14 -12.85 -11.57 0.51
C ILE A 14 -12.95 -12.39 1.81
N PRO A 15 -12.93 -13.73 1.74
CA PRO A 15 -12.89 -14.55 2.95
C PRO A 15 -11.57 -14.32 3.70
N PRO A 16 -11.54 -14.44 5.04
CA PRO A 16 -10.33 -14.22 5.84
C PRO A 16 -9.13 -15.07 5.38
N SER A 17 -9.37 -16.27 4.84
CA SER A 17 -8.33 -17.16 4.31
C SER A 17 -7.61 -16.63 3.07
N LYS A 18 -8.18 -15.64 2.37
CA LYS A 18 -7.55 -14.97 1.24
C LYS A 18 -6.81 -13.69 1.64
N LEU A 19 -6.90 -13.27 2.91
CA LEU A 19 -6.11 -12.14 3.38
C LEU A 19 -4.63 -12.53 3.46
N PRO A 20 -3.73 -11.63 3.09
CA PRO A 20 -2.30 -11.79 3.33
C PRO A 20 -2.03 -12.07 4.82
N ASP A 21 -1.19 -13.06 5.16
CA ASP A 21 -0.91 -13.43 6.55
C ASP A 21 -0.18 -12.29 7.28
N PRO A 22 -0.79 -11.65 8.30
CA PRO A 22 -0.21 -10.48 8.95
C PRO A 22 0.99 -10.81 9.84
N THR A 23 1.22 -12.09 10.16
CA THR A 23 2.35 -12.53 10.98
C THR A 23 3.64 -12.64 10.18
N LYS A 24 3.57 -12.58 8.85
CA LYS A 24 4.75 -12.65 8.00
C LYS A 24 5.52 -11.34 8.04
N PRO A 25 6.84 -11.37 8.31
CA PRO A 25 7.65 -10.15 8.35
C PRO A 25 7.85 -9.53 6.96
N LYS A 26 7.41 -10.22 5.91
CA LYS A 26 7.55 -9.81 4.52
C LYS A 26 6.38 -10.36 3.71
N ALA A 27 5.82 -9.50 2.85
CA ALA A 27 4.97 -9.90 1.74
C ALA A 27 5.37 -9.13 0.48
N ASP A 28 5.39 -9.82 -0.66
CA ASP A 28 5.51 -9.24 -2.00
C ASP A 28 4.24 -9.61 -2.77
N PHE A 29 3.50 -8.61 -3.24
CA PHE A 29 2.31 -8.82 -4.07
C PHE A 29 2.74 -8.83 -5.53
N LEU A 30 3.26 -9.96 -5.98
CA LEU A 30 3.84 -10.13 -7.32
C LEU A 30 2.82 -9.91 -8.45
N GLU A 31 1.54 -9.98 -8.15
CA GLU A 31 0.43 -9.64 -9.03
C GLU A 31 0.19 -8.14 -9.19
N SER A 32 0.82 -7.30 -8.36
CA SER A 32 0.62 -5.85 -8.41
C SER A 32 1.32 -5.20 -9.61
N SER A 33 0.84 -4.02 -10.01
CA SER A 33 1.39 -3.29 -11.17
C SER A 33 2.88 -2.97 -11.03
N PHE A 34 3.41 -2.90 -9.80
CA PHE A 34 4.83 -2.70 -9.53
C PHE A 34 5.70 -3.80 -10.12
N PHE A 35 5.31 -5.07 -9.96
CA PHE A 35 6.11 -6.22 -10.40
C PHE A 35 5.85 -6.63 -11.86
N ALA A 36 4.85 -6.03 -12.52
CA ALA A 36 4.63 -6.20 -13.94
C ALA A 36 5.78 -5.65 -14.80
N LYS A 37 6.59 -4.73 -14.24
CA LYS A 37 7.78 -4.18 -14.91
C LYS A 37 9.01 -5.07 -14.63
N PRO A 38 9.86 -5.37 -15.64
CA PRO A 38 11.00 -6.25 -15.47
C PRO A 38 12.02 -5.69 -14.46
N ASN A 39 12.69 -6.59 -13.75
CA ASN A 39 13.75 -6.29 -12.76
C ASN A 39 13.33 -5.36 -11.61
N ARG A 40 12.03 -5.19 -11.36
CA ARG A 40 11.55 -4.42 -10.22
C ARG A 40 11.74 -5.18 -8.92
N ARG A 41 12.25 -4.46 -7.92
CA ARG A 41 12.42 -4.94 -6.54
C ARG A 41 12.02 -3.81 -5.61
N LEU A 42 11.33 -4.14 -4.53
CA LEU A 42 11.03 -3.17 -3.48
C LEU A 42 12.33 -2.77 -2.77
N PRO A 43 12.54 -1.46 -2.48
CA PRO A 43 13.66 -1.01 -1.68
C PRO A 43 13.72 -1.75 -0.34
N SER A 44 14.91 -2.11 0.11
CA SER A 44 15.13 -2.71 1.43
C SER A 44 14.79 -1.72 2.55
N PRO A 45 14.45 -2.21 3.76
CA PRO A 45 14.30 -1.35 4.93
C PRO A 45 15.51 -0.44 5.16
N ALA A 46 16.74 -0.93 4.92
CA ALA A 46 17.95 -0.13 5.03
C ALA A 46 18.00 1.05 4.03
N GLU A 47 17.63 0.83 2.77
CA GLU A 47 17.54 1.88 1.75
C GLU A 47 16.46 2.92 2.09
N VAL A 48 15.29 2.47 2.58
CA VAL A 48 14.24 3.38 3.06
C VAL A 48 14.73 4.17 4.28
N LYS A 49 15.43 3.49 5.22
CA LYS A 49 15.99 4.12 6.42
C LYS A 49 17.04 5.18 6.08
N ALA A 50 17.91 4.95 5.10
CA ALA A 50 18.90 5.92 4.67
C ALA A 50 18.30 7.23 4.13
N LEU A 51 17.07 7.20 3.62
CA LEU A 51 16.39 8.36 3.01
C LEU A 51 15.42 9.08 3.95
N SER A 52 15.06 8.46 5.08
CA SER A 52 14.14 9.07 6.04
C SER A 52 14.91 10.06 6.94
N ARG A 53 14.42 11.31 6.94
CA ARG A 53 15.11 12.46 7.54
C ARG A 53 15.09 12.48 9.08
N ASP A 54 14.23 11.69 9.73
CA ASP A 54 14.10 11.74 11.19
C ASP A 54 13.45 10.50 11.81
N PHE A 55 14.26 9.54 12.26
CA PHE A 55 13.80 8.31 12.95
C PHE A 55 13.36 8.53 14.39
N THR A 56 13.60 9.72 14.94
CA THR A 56 13.31 10.02 16.34
C THR A 56 11.88 10.53 16.56
N LYS A 57 11.20 10.96 15.48
CA LYS A 57 9.83 11.48 15.54
C LYS A 57 8.81 10.36 15.64
N SER A 58 7.76 10.60 16.42
CA SER A 58 6.60 9.69 16.54
C SER A 58 5.81 9.52 15.24
N ARG A 59 5.89 10.52 14.35
CA ARG A 59 5.30 10.50 13.01
C ARG A 59 6.40 10.66 11.97
N GLN A 60 6.87 9.53 11.43
CA GLN A 60 7.83 9.51 10.33
C GLN A 60 7.16 10.01 9.05
N GLN A 61 7.88 10.84 8.30
CA GLN A 61 7.46 11.24 6.95
C GLN A 61 7.61 10.05 6.02
N PRO A 62 6.62 9.76 5.15
CA PRO A 62 6.78 8.75 4.11
C PRO A 62 7.99 9.05 3.22
N VAL A 63 8.64 7.99 2.73
CA VAL A 63 9.75 8.10 1.77
C VAL A 63 9.21 7.89 0.36
N VAL A 64 9.51 8.81 -0.55
CA VAL A 64 9.06 8.76 -1.94
C VAL A 64 10.19 8.31 -2.86
N PHE A 65 9.89 7.34 -3.72
CA PHE A 65 10.75 6.88 -4.82
C PHE A 65 10.03 7.15 -6.15
N GLU A 66 10.10 8.39 -6.64
CA GLU A 66 9.36 8.84 -7.84
C GLU A 66 9.67 7.98 -9.08
N HIS A 67 10.95 7.68 -9.31
CA HIS A 67 11.39 6.80 -10.42
C HIS A 67 10.79 5.38 -10.36
N LEU A 68 10.27 4.98 -9.20
CA LEU A 68 9.61 3.70 -8.99
C LEU A 68 8.07 3.80 -8.99
N ASN A 69 7.48 4.98 -9.00
CA ASN A 69 6.05 5.21 -8.70
C ASN A 69 5.65 4.58 -7.34
N LEU A 70 6.49 4.79 -6.33
CA LEU A 70 6.41 4.14 -5.04
C LEU A 70 6.52 5.17 -3.92
N ILE A 71 5.63 5.07 -2.94
CA ILE A 71 5.74 5.73 -1.65
C ILE A 71 5.80 4.65 -0.55
N VAL A 72 6.65 4.87 0.45
CA VAL A 72 6.82 3.97 1.59
C VAL A 72 6.34 4.67 2.85
N LYS A 73 5.21 4.23 3.39
CA LYS A 73 4.78 4.60 4.75
C LYS A 73 5.58 3.75 5.73
N LEU A 74 6.23 4.38 6.69
CA LEU A 74 7.04 3.71 7.68
C LEU A 74 6.83 4.26 9.09
N GLY A 75 7.12 3.45 10.09
CA GLY A 75 7.13 3.90 11.49
C GLY A 75 6.87 2.77 12.48
N ARG A 76 7.03 3.11 13.76
CA ARG A 76 6.77 2.20 14.89
C ARG A 76 5.28 2.00 15.20
N THR A 77 4.47 2.97 14.80
CA THR A 77 3.01 2.96 14.97
C THR A 77 2.27 2.49 13.71
N VAL A 78 3.01 2.30 12.61
CA VAL A 78 2.48 1.72 11.37
C VAL A 78 2.30 0.22 11.59
N THR A 79 1.19 -0.35 11.10
CA THR A 79 0.87 -1.76 11.32
C THR A 79 0.63 -2.48 10.00
N VAL A 80 0.89 -3.79 9.98
CA VAL A 80 0.55 -4.65 8.83
C VAL A 80 -0.96 -4.64 8.55
N ALA A 81 -1.80 -4.41 9.56
CA ALA A 81 -3.25 -4.28 9.40
C ALA A 81 -3.64 -3.09 8.50
N GLU A 82 -2.87 -2.00 8.48
CA GLU A 82 -3.10 -0.90 7.54
C GLU A 82 -2.89 -1.35 6.09
N ALA A 83 -1.82 -2.11 5.83
CA ALA A 83 -1.53 -2.66 4.50
C ALA A 83 -2.61 -3.64 4.06
N GLN A 84 -3.05 -4.55 4.95
CA GLN A 84 -4.15 -5.48 4.68
C GLN A 84 -5.47 -4.74 4.40
N CYS A 85 -5.76 -3.68 5.16
CA CYS A 85 -6.96 -2.87 4.98
C CYS A 85 -6.98 -2.25 3.57
N LEU A 86 -5.92 -1.55 3.18
CA LEU A 86 -5.81 -0.95 1.84
C LEU A 86 -5.83 -2.00 0.73
N TRP A 87 -5.12 -3.11 0.91
CA TRP A 87 -5.10 -4.24 -0.03
C TRP A 87 -6.50 -4.84 -0.25
N MET A 88 -7.28 -4.96 0.83
CA MET A 88 -8.66 -5.46 0.80
C MET A 88 -9.59 -4.44 0.13
N LEU A 89 -9.50 -3.16 0.51
CA LEU A 89 -10.31 -2.09 -0.08
C LEU A 89 -10.15 -2.05 -1.60
N ARG A 90 -8.92 -2.10 -2.10
CA ARG A 90 -8.65 -2.10 -3.54
C ARG A 90 -9.30 -3.29 -4.25
N ARG A 91 -9.30 -4.47 -3.64
CA ARG A 91 -9.85 -5.70 -4.24
C ARG A 91 -11.36 -5.80 -4.18
N VAL A 92 -11.96 -5.32 -3.09
CA VAL A 92 -13.42 -5.35 -2.89
C VAL A 92 -14.11 -4.24 -3.69
N PHE A 93 -13.51 -3.04 -3.72
CA PHE A 93 -14.14 -1.85 -4.30
C PHE A 93 -13.56 -1.44 -5.66
N GLY A 94 -12.46 -2.06 -6.11
CA GLY A 94 -11.82 -1.72 -7.38
C GLY A 94 -11.48 -0.22 -7.44
N ASP A 95 -11.93 0.45 -8.50
CA ASP A 95 -11.74 1.89 -8.72
C ASP A 95 -12.83 2.77 -8.08
N THR A 96 -13.83 2.19 -7.40
CA THR A 96 -14.91 2.97 -6.77
C THR A 96 -14.42 3.73 -5.53
N VAL A 97 -13.39 3.20 -4.86
CA VAL A 97 -12.72 3.87 -3.75
C VAL A 97 -11.25 4.09 -4.15
N PRO A 98 -10.79 5.34 -4.29
CA PRO A 98 -9.42 5.64 -4.70
C PRO A 98 -8.46 5.40 -3.54
N VAL A 99 -7.93 4.18 -3.45
CA VAL A 99 -6.85 3.79 -2.52
C VAL A 99 -5.62 3.39 -3.33
N PRO A 100 -4.41 3.63 -2.80
CA PRO A 100 -3.19 3.20 -3.48
C PRO A 100 -3.14 1.68 -3.57
N GLU A 101 -2.62 1.16 -4.69
CA GLU A 101 -2.26 -0.24 -4.77
C GLU A 101 -1.14 -0.58 -3.76
N ILE A 102 -1.28 -1.70 -3.05
CA ILE A 102 -0.24 -2.19 -2.14
C ILE A 102 0.67 -3.15 -2.90
N TYR A 103 1.97 -2.87 -2.90
CA TYR A 103 2.99 -3.70 -3.54
C TYR A 103 3.62 -4.70 -2.55
N GLY A 104 3.62 -4.38 -1.26
CA GLY A 104 4.10 -5.29 -0.23
C GLY A 104 4.34 -4.60 1.10
N TRP A 105 4.91 -5.35 2.04
CA TRP A 105 5.40 -4.81 3.30
C TRP A 105 6.67 -5.49 3.76
N ARG A 106 7.36 -4.84 4.70
CA ARG A 106 8.45 -5.41 5.50
C ARG A 106 8.25 -5.02 6.97
N THR A 107 8.68 -5.88 7.86
CA THR A 107 8.90 -5.56 9.27
C THR A 107 10.38 -5.72 9.57
N ASP A 108 10.96 -4.74 10.25
CA ASP A 108 12.36 -4.76 10.69
C ASP A 108 12.41 -4.16 12.08
N GLU A 109 12.78 -4.98 13.07
CA GLU A 109 12.65 -4.66 14.50
C GLU A 109 11.22 -4.23 14.88
N ASP A 110 11.04 -3.02 15.38
CA ASP A 110 9.76 -2.42 15.74
C ASP A 110 9.17 -1.52 14.64
N TYR A 111 9.76 -1.53 13.44
CA TYR A 111 9.28 -0.75 12.30
C TYR A 111 8.52 -1.60 11.30
N VAL A 112 7.43 -1.03 10.79
CA VAL A 112 6.72 -1.53 9.61
C VAL A 112 6.98 -0.59 8.44
N PHE A 113 7.14 -1.17 7.25
CA PHE A 113 7.31 -0.48 5.98
C PHE A 113 6.22 -0.97 5.03
N ILE A 114 5.32 -0.08 4.61
CA ILE A 114 4.25 -0.38 3.66
C ILE A 114 4.64 0.24 2.33
N TYR A 115 4.80 -0.61 1.32
CA TYR A 115 5.17 -0.21 -0.04
C TYR A 115 3.91 -0.11 -0.86
N MET A 116 3.60 1.10 -1.33
CA MET A 116 2.35 1.38 -2.02
C MET A 116 2.53 2.36 -3.16
N GLU A 117 1.55 2.39 -4.06
CA GLU A 117 1.50 3.30 -5.19
C GLU A 117 1.66 4.76 -4.77
N LEU A 118 2.57 5.46 -5.45
CA LEU A 118 2.62 6.91 -5.39
C LEU A 118 1.48 7.46 -6.25
N ILE A 119 0.50 8.09 -5.60
CA ILE A 119 -0.62 8.74 -6.30
C ILE A 119 -0.24 10.20 -6.55
N ASP A 120 -0.26 10.61 -7.82
CA ASP A 120 -0.09 12.01 -8.19
C ASP A 120 -1.34 12.80 -7.80
N GLY A 121 -1.17 13.75 -6.89
CA GLY A 121 -2.27 14.60 -6.42
C GLY A 121 -1.81 15.66 -5.45
N ARG A 122 -2.65 16.68 -5.25
CA ARG A 122 -2.45 17.66 -4.17
C ARG A 122 -2.94 17.07 -2.87
N THR A 123 -2.14 17.18 -1.82
CA THR A 123 -2.63 16.82 -0.48
C THR A 123 -3.57 17.91 0.02
N LEU A 124 -4.45 17.57 0.97
CA LEU A 124 -5.35 18.55 1.59
C LEU A 124 -4.58 19.69 2.29
N HIS A 125 -3.35 19.43 2.74
CA HIS A 125 -2.50 20.44 3.36
C HIS A 125 -2.00 21.49 2.35
N ASP A 126 -1.90 21.14 1.06
CA ASP A 126 -1.41 22.01 -0.01
C ASP A 126 -2.54 22.79 -0.71
N ALA A 127 -3.78 22.62 -0.25
CA ALA A 127 -4.98 23.25 -0.79
C ALA A 127 -5.23 24.65 -0.22
#